data_AF-A0A949D7H8-F1
#
_entry.id   AF-A0A949D7H8-F1
#
_cell.length_a   1.000
_cell.length_b   1.000
_cell.length_c   1.000
_cell.angle_alpha   90.00
_cell.angle_beta   90.00
_cell.angle_gamma   90.00
#
_symmetry.space_group_name_H-M   'P 1'
#
loop_
_entity.id
_entity.type
_entity.pdbx_description
1 polymer ?
#
loop_
_entity_poly.entity_id
_entity_poly.type
_entity_poly.pdbx_seq_one_letter_code
_entity_poly.pdbx_strand_id
1 'polypeptide(L)'
;MALLSLSFYRSAATSMAIGSTALVLAPAALAEKYAAFVMDADTGEILHERNADDARYPASLTKVMTLYLLFDALNAGDVKLTDKMTVSKNAAAQAPSNLKLKAGTKIKVEDAILALVTKSANDVAVVIAEHLGGTERKFAVKMTEKARDLGLSNTTFKNASGLPNTAQVTTAHDLALLADALLEQHAQYYHYFQNEKFAWGRMVYKNHNDLIGEVVGVDGIKTGYTRASGFNLMTSAERDGHRVIAVMLGGASAKSRNDHVAALVEAAFATYGGPADPSSPQLRGTTVFAAVQVPANPNAAAEPMLNGKPFSAFQAEAINLTLVESTDEGMDEEMMVVEGDSSDELAAVQPSPALPAPGASFSVAEYEARQTEERAAAAAGLTVAEYQARQTAHPAPGSDVADYVFRQTKR
;
A
#
# COMPACT_ATOMS: atom_id res chain seq x y z
N MET A 1 -66.50 -53.49 49.17
CA MET A 1 -65.29 -54.29 49.48
C MET A 1 -64.12 -53.32 49.58
N ALA A 2 -63.51 -53.26 50.76
CA ALA A 2 -62.29 -52.49 51.04
C ALA A 2 -61.10 -53.03 50.24
N LEU A 3 -60.06 -52.19 50.05
CA LEU A 3 -58.60 -52.48 50.08
C LEU A 3 -57.88 -51.15 49.73
N LEU A 4 -57.20 -50.52 50.71
CA LEU A 4 -55.72 -50.38 50.84
C LEU A 4 -55.05 -49.61 49.68
N SER A 5 -54.06 -48.71 49.83
CA SER A 5 -53.27 -48.21 50.96
C SER A 5 -52.28 -47.13 50.46
N LEU A 6 -52.05 -46.12 51.29
CA LEU A 6 -50.81 -45.39 51.60
C LEU A 6 -49.66 -45.18 50.57
N SER A 7 -49.32 -43.88 50.44
CA SER A 7 -47.99 -43.25 50.57
C SER A 7 -46.99 -43.29 49.40
N PHE A 8 -46.55 -42.12 48.92
CA PHE A 8 -45.33 -41.42 49.40
C PHE A 8 -44.99 -40.21 48.50
N TYR A 9 -44.61 -39.11 49.15
CA TYR A 9 -43.99 -37.92 48.55
C TYR A 9 -42.75 -38.27 47.73
N ARG A 10 -42.63 -37.69 46.53
CA ARG A 10 -41.32 -37.39 45.92
C ARG A 10 -41.36 -35.98 45.34
N SER A 11 -40.75 -35.06 46.10
CA SER A 11 -40.34 -33.74 45.65
C SER A 11 -39.42 -33.88 44.43
N ALA A 12 -39.83 -33.33 43.29
CA ALA A 12 -38.93 -33.05 42.19
C ALA A 12 -38.62 -31.55 42.24
N ALA A 13 -37.45 -31.22 42.77
CA ALA A 13 -36.89 -29.88 42.73
C ALA A 13 -36.57 -29.53 41.27
N THR A 14 -37.19 -28.47 40.77
CA THR A 14 -36.94 -27.90 39.45
C THR A 14 -35.58 -27.21 39.45
N SER A 15 -34.53 -27.90 39.01
CA SER A 15 -33.24 -27.26 38.70
C SER A 15 -33.34 -26.54 37.34
N MET A 16 -33.56 -25.23 37.39
CA MET A 16 -33.49 -24.35 36.23
C MET A 16 -32.01 -24.09 35.90
N ALA A 17 -31.45 -24.87 34.98
CA ALA A 17 -30.10 -24.64 34.48
C ALA A 17 -30.10 -23.38 33.60
N ILE A 18 -29.54 -22.29 34.12
CA ILE A 18 -29.21 -21.09 33.34
C ILE A 18 -27.99 -21.45 32.49
N GLY A 19 -28.22 -21.76 31.22
CA GLY A 19 -27.16 -21.92 30.24
C GLY A 19 -26.53 -20.58 29.94
N SER A 20 -25.35 -20.31 30.52
CA SER A 20 -24.48 -19.21 30.10
C SER A 20 -23.86 -19.55 28.75
N THR A 21 -24.53 -19.15 27.67
CA THR A 21 -23.93 -19.20 26.33
C THR A 21 -22.85 -18.12 26.24
N ALA A 22 -21.60 -18.49 26.51
CA ALA A 22 -20.46 -17.64 26.24
C ALA A 22 -20.38 -17.44 24.71
N LEU A 23 -20.72 -16.24 24.25
CA LEU A 23 -20.53 -15.84 22.86
C LEU A 23 -19.03 -15.72 22.62
N VAL A 24 -18.43 -16.77 22.05
CA VAL A 24 -17.06 -16.72 21.55
C VAL A 24 -17.06 -15.75 20.36
N LEU A 25 -16.68 -14.50 20.60
CA LEU A 25 -16.31 -13.57 19.55
C LEU A 25 -15.07 -14.15 18.87
N ALA A 26 -15.26 -14.79 17.71
CA ALA A 26 -14.14 -15.13 16.84
C ALA A 26 -13.37 -13.84 16.56
N PRO A 27 -12.03 -13.82 16.70
CA PRO A 27 -11.25 -12.66 16.32
C PRO A 27 -11.58 -12.35 14.86
N ALA A 28 -11.97 -11.11 14.56
CA ALA A 28 -12.18 -10.67 13.19
C ALA A 28 -10.89 -10.98 12.42
N ALA A 29 -10.96 -11.94 11.50
CA ALA A 29 -9.82 -12.30 10.67
C ALA A 29 -9.36 -11.02 9.96
N LEU A 30 -8.16 -10.54 10.29
CA LEU A 30 -7.58 -9.40 9.60
C LEU A 30 -7.46 -9.80 8.13
N ALA A 31 -8.20 -9.09 7.26
CA ALA A 31 -8.17 -9.34 5.83
C ALA A 31 -6.71 -9.37 5.35
N GLU A 32 -6.36 -10.42 4.60
CA GLU A 32 -5.02 -10.64 4.10
C GLU A 32 -4.60 -9.47 3.20
N LYS A 33 -3.43 -8.86 3.47
CA LYS A 33 -2.90 -7.79 2.60
C LYS A 33 -2.46 -8.33 1.24
N TYR A 34 -2.07 -9.60 1.18
CA TYR A 34 -1.61 -10.23 -0.04
C TYR A 34 -2.72 -10.30 -1.09
N ALA A 35 -2.37 -9.88 -2.30
CA ALA A 35 -3.13 -10.08 -3.52
C ALA A 35 -2.15 -10.23 -4.67
N ALA A 36 -2.49 -11.06 -5.66
CA ALA A 36 -1.67 -11.26 -6.84
C ALA A 36 -2.53 -11.48 -8.09
N PHE A 37 -1.97 -11.06 -9.22
CA PHE A 37 -2.55 -11.28 -10.54
C PHE A 37 -1.43 -11.42 -11.55
N VAL A 38 -1.50 -12.43 -12.41
CA VAL A 38 -0.53 -12.71 -13.47
C VAL A 38 -1.29 -13.02 -14.74
N MET A 39 -0.94 -12.35 -15.83
CA MET A 39 -1.55 -12.53 -17.14
C MET A 39 -0.50 -12.60 -18.25
N ASP A 40 -0.84 -13.31 -19.31
CA ASP A 40 -0.22 -13.18 -20.62
C ASP A 40 -0.76 -11.90 -21.27
N ALA A 41 0.13 -10.98 -21.64
CA ALA A 41 -0.23 -9.68 -22.19
C ALA A 41 -0.62 -9.74 -23.69
N ASP A 42 -0.19 -10.78 -24.40
CA ASP A 42 -0.46 -10.94 -25.83
C ASP A 42 -1.87 -11.51 -26.08
N THR A 43 -2.34 -12.36 -25.17
CA THR A 43 -3.62 -13.07 -25.27
C THR A 43 -4.69 -12.58 -24.30
N GLY A 44 -4.29 -11.90 -23.23
CA GLY A 44 -5.16 -11.55 -22.10
C GLY A 44 -5.50 -12.73 -21.19
N GLU A 45 -4.86 -13.90 -21.37
CA GLU A 45 -5.11 -15.07 -20.54
C GLU A 45 -4.65 -14.83 -19.09
N ILE A 46 -5.55 -15.09 -18.14
CA ILE A 46 -5.24 -15.05 -16.71
C ILE A 46 -4.52 -16.34 -16.34
N LEU A 47 -3.23 -16.21 -15.98
CA LEU A 47 -2.37 -17.34 -15.62
C LEU A 47 -2.47 -17.66 -14.11
N HIS A 48 -2.65 -16.62 -13.29
CA HIS A 48 -2.79 -16.75 -11.83
C HIS A 48 -3.51 -15.56 -11.23
N GLU A 49 -4.38 -15.82 -10.26
CA GLU A 49 -5.03 -14.78 -9.47
C GLU A 49 -5.25 -15.23 -8.02
N ARG A 50 -5.12 -14.29 -7.08
CA ARG A 50 -5.51 -14.47 -5.69
C ARG A 50 -5.88 -13.14 -5.07
N ASN A 51 -7.09 -13.08 -4.48
CA ASN A 51 -7.65 -11.85 -3.91
C ASN A 51 -7.57 -10.68 -4.91
N ALA A 52 -7.66 -10.97 -6.20
CA ALA A 52 -7.20 -10.07 -7.26
C ALA A 52 -8.08 -8.83 -7.40
N ASP A 53 -9.36 -8.93 -7.06
CA ASP A 53 -10.35 -7.85 -7.06
C ASP A 53 -10.58 -7.23 -5.67
N ASP A 54 -9.88 -7.70 -4.63
CA ASP A 54 -10.01 -7.10 -3.31
C ASP A 54 -9.35 -5.72 -3.26
N ALA A 55 -9.98 -4.78 -2.57
CA ALA A 55 -9.45 -3.44 -2.40
C ALA A 55 -8.10 -3.45 -1.66
N ARG A 56 -7.11 -2.72 -2.19
CA ARG A 56 -5.79 -2.51 -1.61
C ARG A 56 -5.35 -1.06 -1.79
N TYR A 57 -4.41 -0.62 -0.94
CA TYR A 57 -3.75 0.67 -1.12
C TYR A 57 -2.65 0.56 -2.19
N PRO A 58 -2.69 1.37 -3.28
CA PRO A 58 -1.73 1.24 -4.39
C PRO A 58 -0.29 1.63 -4.02
N ALA A 59 -0.13 2.51 -3.02
CA ALA A 59 1.14 3.19 -2.76
C ALA A 59 1.72 3.80 -4.06
N SER A 60 3.04 3.81 -4.25
CA SER A 60 3.66 4.40 -5.44
C SER A 60 3.32 3.74 -6.78
N LEU A 61 2.57 2.63 -6.81
CA LEU A 61 2.01 2.11 -8.08
C LEU A 61 1.06 3.13 -8.74
N THR A 62 0.45 4.02 -7.95
CA THR A 62 -0.32 5.18 -8.44
C THR A 62 0.42 6.00 -9.49
N LYS A 63 1.75 6.10 -9.40
CA LYS A 63 2.55 6.89 -10.34
C LYS A 63 2.54 6.33 -11.77
N VAL A 64 2.16 5.07 -11.96
CA VAL A 64 1.95 4.51 -13.30
C VAL A 64 0.82 5.25 -14.00
N MET A 65 -0.31 5.50 -13.32
CA MET A 65 -1.40 6.31 -13.87
C MET A 65 -1.00 7.79 -14.08
N THR A 66 -0.16 8.33 -13.20
CA THR A 66 0.39 9.69 -13.40
C THR A 66 1.23 9.79 -14.67
N LEU A 67 2.08 8.79 -14.92
CA LEU A 67 2.86 8.70 -16.16
C LEU A 67 1.97 8.41 -17.36
N TYR A 68 0.97 7.55 -17.22
CA TYR A 68 0.00 7.26 -18.27
C TYR A 68 -0.65 8.54 -18.81
N LEU A 69 -1.20 9.39 -17.93
CA LEU A 69 -1.78 10.67 -18.35
C LEU A 69 -0.75 11.67 -18.91
N LEU A 70 0.50 11.60 -18.48
CA LEU A 70 1.57 12.39 -19.09
C LEU A 70 1.90 11.89 -20.49
N PHE A 71 1.87 10.58 -20.70
CA PHE A 71 2.08 9.96 -22.00
C PHE A 71 0.92 10.21 -22.97
N ASP A 72 -0.32 10.25 -22.48
CA ASP A 72 -1.49 10.77 -23.22
C ASP A 72 -1.21 12.19 -23.75
N ALA A 73 -0.74 13.10 -22.88
CA ALA A 73 -0.45 14.47 -23.26
C ALA A 73 0.74 14.59 -24.25
N LEU A 74 1.76 13.74 -24.12
CA LEU A 74 2.86 13.65 -25.09
C LEU A 74 2.38 13.14 -26.45
N ASN A 75 1.52 12.11 -26.47
CA ASN A 75 0.94 11.53 -27.69
C ASN A 75 0.03 12.52 -28.42
N ALA A 76 -0.75 13.30 -27.67
CA ALA A 76 -1.58 14.37 -28.20
C ALA A 76 -0.77 15.57 -28.72
N GLY A 77 0.51 15.68 -28.35
CA GLY A 77 1.37 16.82 -28.67
C GLY A 77 1.12 18.06 -27.81
N ASP A 78 0.30 17.94 -26.75
CA ASP A 78 0.02 19.00 -25.78
C ASP A 78 1.26 19.35 -24.93
N VAL A 79 2.16 18.37 -24.78
CA VAL A 79 3.42 18.48 -24.04
C VAL A 79 4.55 17.86 -24.87
N LYS A 80 5.76 18.37 -24.72
CA LYS A 80 6.99 17.81 -25.29
C LYS A 80 7.95 17.38 -24.19
N LEU A 81 8.78 16.37 -24.45
CA LEU A 81 9.84 15.91 -23.54
C LEU A 81 10.78 17.04 -23.09
N THR A 82 10.99 18.04 -23.95
CA THR A 82 11.84 19.21 -23.69
C THR A 82 11.19 20.31 -22.86
N ASP A 83 9.86 20.26 -22.69
CA ASP A 83 9.12 21.29 -21.97
C ASP A 83 9.51 21.29 -20.49
N LYS A 84 9.37 22.45 -19.86
CA LYS A 84 9.78 22.69 -18.48
C LYS A 84 8.56 22.97 -17.61
N MET A 85 8.30 22.10 -16.65
CA MET A 85 7.21 22.20 -15.69
C MET A 85 7.68 22.96 -14.45
N THR A 86 6.87 23.92 -14.00
CA THR A 86 7.19 24.76 -12.82
C THR A 86 6.93 23.99 -11.53
N VAL A 87 7.87 24.05 -10.60
CA VAL A 87 7.74 23.45 -9.27
C VAL A 87 6.97 24.41 -8.37
N SER A 88 5.79 24.02 -7.91
CA SER A 88 5.02 24.81 -6.94
C SER A 88 5.56 24.66 -5.51
N LYS A 89 5.05 25.48 -4.60
CA LYS A 89 5.29 25.32 -3.15
C LYS A 89 4.73 23.99 -2.63
N ASN A 90 3.58 23.54 -3.17
CA ASN A 90 2.96 22.27 -2.80
C ASN A 90 3.81 21.08 -3.23
N ALA A 91 4.32 21.08 -4.47
CA ALA A 91 5.25 20.07 -4.95
C ALA A 91 6.54 20.00 -4.12
N ALA A 92 7.15 21.16 -3.83
CA ALA A 92 8.38 21.23 -3.03
C ALA A 92 8.21 20.75 -1.58
N ALA A 93 6.98 20.78 -1.04
CA ALA A 93 6.66 20.37 0.33
C ALA A 93 6.31 18.88 0.47
N GLN A 94 6.30 18.10 -0.62
CA GLN A 94 5.91 16.69 -0.57
C GLN A 94 6.89 15.85 0.25
N ALA A 95 6.33 14.91 1.02
CA ALA A 95 7.11 13.97 1.81
C ALA A 95 8.01 13.07 0.93
N PRO A 96 9.15 12.57 1.45
CA PRO A 96 9.97 11.59 0.74
C PRO A 96 9.19 10.30 0.38
N SER A 97 9.56 9.55 -0.66
CA SER A 97 10.65 9.75 -1.62
C SER A 97 10.45 11.01 -2.48
N ASN A 98 11.46 11.85 -2.66
CA ASN A 98 11.40 13.09 -3.45
C ASN A 98 12.79 13.47 -3.98
N LEU A 99 12.87 14.42 -4.91
CA LEU A 99 14.13 15.01 -5.41
C LEU A 99 14.58 16.24 -4.61
N LYS A 100 13.77 16.69 -3.64
CA LYS A 100 13.97 17.94 -2.90
C LYS A 100 13.98 19.16 -3.84
N LEU A 101 13.06 19.17 -4.79
CA LEU A 101 12.89 20.30 -5.70
C LEU A 101 12.58 21.59 -4.93
N LYS A 102 13.09 22.71 -5.44
CA LYS A 102 12.85 24.04 -4.84
C LYS A 102 11.68 24.71 -5.55
N ALA A 103 10.76 25.29 -4.78
CA ALA A 103 9.63 26.04 -5.36
C ALA A 103 10.13 27.17 -6.28
N GLY A 104 9.45 27.36 -7.41
CA GLY A 104 9.78 28.35 -8.45
C GLY A 104 10.82 27.87 -9.46
N THR A 105 11.54 26.77 -9.22
CA THR A 105 12.41 26.17 -10.24
C THR A 105 11.57 25.41 -11.27
N LYS A 106 12.24 24.84 -12.29
CA LYS A 106 11.59 24.01 -13.30
C LYS A 106 12.32 22.68 -13.48
N ILE A 107 11.57 21.65 -13.85
CA ILE A 107 12.07 20.32 -14.24
C ILE A 107 11.61 20.02 -15.67
N LYS A 108 12.45 19.38 -16.48
CA LYS A 108 12.01 18.95 -17.81
C LYS A 108 11.04 17.78 -17.71
N VAL A 109 10.18 17.62 -18.70
CA VAL A 109 9.24 16.49 -18.76
C VAL A 109 9.97 15.15 -18.77
N GLU A 110 11.03 15.01 -19.56
CA GLU A 110 11.85 13.79 -19.59
C GLU A 110 12.50 13.48 -18.23
N ASP A 111 13.09 14.49 -17.58
CA ASP A 111 13.68 14.33 -16.24
C ASP A 111 12.60 13.94 -15.20
N ALA A 112 11.38 14.45 -15.37
CA ALA A 112 10.26 14.10 -14.50
C ALA A 112 9.83 12.64 -14.67
N ILE A 113 9.79 12.14 -15.92
CA ILE A 113 9.52 10.73 -16.22
C ILE A 113 10.59 9.85 -15.55
N LEU A 114 11.86 10.14 -15.81
CA LEU A 114 13.00 9.41 -15.23
C LEU A 114 12.98 9.42 -13.69
N ALA A 115 12.60 10.54 -13.08
CA ALA A 115 12.49 10.65 -11.63
C ALA A 115 11.35 9.81 -11.03
N LEU A 116 10.21 9.69 -11.74
CA LEU A 116 9.09 8.86 -11.30
C LEU A 116 9.38 7.38 -11.43
N VAL A 117 9.96 6.95 -12.57
CA VAL A 117 10.23 5.53 -12.82
C VAL A 117 11.34 5.00 -11.90
N THR A 118 12.42 5.77 -11.70
CA THR A 118 13.58 5.32 -10.90
C THR A 118 13.44 5.63 -9.41
N LYS A 119 13.37 6.91 -9.03
CA LYS A 119 13.37 7.37 -7.64
C LYS A 119 11.98 7.35 -7.01
N SER A 120 10.93 7.25 -7.82
CA SER A 120 9.54 7.31 -7.34
C SER A 120 9.24 8.62 -6.60
N ALA A 121 9.73 9.74 -7.14
CA ALA A 121 9.72 11.04 -6.49
C ALA A 121 8.30 11.64 -6.39
N ASN A 122 7.84 11.93 -5.16
CA ASN A 122 6.52 12.45 -4.84
C ASN A 122 6.36 13.92 -5.23
N ASP A 123 7.40 14.73 -5.01
CA ASP A 123 7.43 16.13 -5.44
C ASP A 123 7.21 16.25 -6.96
N VAL A 124 7.92 15.43 -7.74
CA VAL A 124 7.77 15.39 -9.20
C VAL A 124 6.37 14.93 -9.63
N ALA A 125 5.77 13.96 -8.94
CA ALA A 125 4.41 13.53 -9.27
C ALA A 125 3.40 14.67 -9.13
N VAL A 126 3.55 15.51 -8.11
CA VAL A 126 2.74 16.73 -7.94
C VAL A 126 3.04 17.77 -9.01
N VAL A 127 4.30 17.93 -9.44
CA VAL A 127 4.65 18.82 -10.56
C VAL A 127 3.90 18.43 -11.84
N ILE A 128 3.92 17.14 -12.20
CA ILE A 128 3.20 16.62 -13.37
C ILE A 128 1.69 16.87 -13.22
N ALA A 129 1.15 16.56 -12.05
CA ALA A 129 -0.27 16.70 -11.76
C ALA A 129 -0.76 18.15 -11.87
N GLU A 130 -0.01 19.10 -11.31
CA GLU A 130 -0.34 20.52 -11.38
C GLU A 130 -0.14 21.08 -12.79
N HIS A 131 0.83 20.57 -13.55
CA HIS A 131 1.04 20.97 -14.94
C HIS A 131 -0.13 20.55 -15.84
N LEU A 132 -0.60 19.30 -15.74
CA LEU A 132 -1.65 18.74 -16.60
C LEU A 132 -3.08 18.97 -16.08
N GLY A 133 -3.23 19.11 -14.77
CA GLY A 133 -4.53 19.25 -14.10
C GLY A 133 -4.81 20.65 -13.56
N GLY A 134 -3.83 21.55 -13.56
CA GLY A 134 -3.86 22.86 -12.88
C GLY A 134 -3.72 22.75 -11.36
N THR A 135 -4.31 21.72 -10.75
CA THR A 135 -4.09 21.32 -9.35
C THR A 135 -4.01 19.81 -9.23
N GLU A 136 -3.31 19.31 -8.20
CA GLU A 136 -3.23 17.86 -7.96
C GLU A 136 -4.62 17.24 -7.74
N ARG A 137 -5.54 17.92 -7.04
CA ARG A 137 -6.90 17.43 -6.83
C ARG A 137 -7.64 17.21 -8.16
N LYS A 138 -7.58 18.18 -9.08
CA LYS A 138 -8.20 18.07 -10.40
C LYS A 138 -7.55 16.96 -11.22
N PHE A 139 -6.23 16.82 -11.12
CA PHE A 139 -5.52 15.72 -11.76
C PHE A 139 -5.94 14.35 -11.22
N ALA A 140 -6.11 14.18 -9.91
CA ALA A 140 -6.58 12.93 -9.31
C ALA A 140 -8.01 12.53 -9.77
N VAL A 141 -8.87 13.53 -10.04
CA VAL A 141 -10.17 13.28 -10.69
C VAL A 141 -9.96 12.72 -12.10
N LYS A 142 -9.13 13.37 -12.93
CA LYS A 142 -8.78 12.88 -14.27
C LYS A 142 -8.16 11.48 -14.25
N MET A 143 -7.31 11.18 -13.26
CA MET A 143 -6.73 9.83 -13.07
C MET A 143 -7.82 8.79 -12.82
N THR A 144 -8.84 9.13 -12.02
CA THR A 144 -9.95 8.22 -11.73
C THR A 144 -10.89 8.07 -12.93
N GLU A 145 -11.15 9.15 -13.68
CA GLU A 145 -11.89 9.11 -14.94
C GLU A 145 -11.20 8.21 -15.95
N LYS A 146 -9.89 8.41 -16.17
CA LYS A 146 -9.08 7.54 -17.03
C LYS A 146 -9.09 6.09 -16.56
N ALA A 147 -9.04 5.85 -15.25
CA ALA A 147 -9.17 4.49 -14.72
C ALA A 147 -10.49 3.85 -15.16
N ARG A 148 -11.61 4.57 -15.14
CA ARG A 148 -12.90 4.07 -15.64
C ARG A 148 -12.89 3.82 -17.14
N ASP A 149 -12.30 4.72 -17.92
CA ASP A 149 -12.20 4.58 -19.38
C ASP A 149 -11.40 3.33 -19.79
N LEU A 150 -10.40 2.98 -19.00
CA LEU A 150 -9.56 1.78 -19.18
C LEU A 150 -10.16 0.51 -18.55
N GLY A 151 -11.36 0.58 -17.97
CA GLY A 151 -12.03 -0.58 -17.36
C GLY A 151 -11.58 -0.93 -15.94
N LEU A 152 -10.75 -0.10 -15.28
CA LEU A 152 -10.34 -0.26 -13.88
C LEU A 152 -11.48 0.14 -12.93
N SER A 153 -12.54 -0.65 -12.87
CA SER A 153 -13.78 -0.30 -12.14
C SER A 153 -13.59 -0.16 -10.63
N ASN A 154 -12.58 -0.82 -10.05
CA ASN A 154 -12.35 -0.90 -8.61
C ASN A 154 -11.26 0.05 -8.11
N THR A 155 -10.76 0.94 -8.98
CA THR A 155 -9.65 1.86 -8.67
C THR A 155 -10.15 3.27 -8.43
N THR A 156 -9.66 3.96 -7.41
CA THR A 156 -9.90 5.38 -7.17
C THR A 156 -8.61 6.06 -6.77
N PHE A 157 -8.23 7.12 -7.49
CA PHE A 157 -7.05 7.92 -7.17
C PHE A 157 -7.46 9.18 -6.40
N LYS A 158 -6.65 9.57 -5.41
CA LYS A 158 -6.86 10.80 -4.62
C LYS A 158 -5.68 11.76 -4.65
N ASN A 159 -4.54 11.30 -5.17
CA ASN A 159 -3.35 12.10 -5.39
C ASN A 159 -2.49 11.45 -6.50
N ALA A 160 -1.48 12.16 -6.98
CA ALA A 160 -0.65 11.71 -8.10
C ALA A 160 0.51 10.79 -7.68
N SER A 161 0.79 10.72 -6.39
CA SER A 161 2.01 10.09 -5.87
C SER A 161 1.77 8.71 -5.24
N GLY A 162 0.56 8.41 -4.80
CA GLY A 162 0.30 7.24 -3.97
C GLY A 162 0.53 7.47 -2.48
N LEU A 163 0.73 8.72 -2.04
CA LEU A 163 0.79 9.05 -0.62
C LEU A 163 -0.51 8.63 0.09
N PRO A 164 -0.45 8.27 1.39
CA PRO A 164 -1.59 7.70 2.10
C PRO A 164 -2.86 8.55 2.01
N ASN A 165 -3.95 7.91 1.58
CA ASN A 165 -5.30 8.44 1.61
C ASN A 165 -6.27 7.26 1.72
N THR A 166 -7.17 7.26 2.70
CA THR A 166 -8.06 6.12 2.97
C THR A 166 -9.09 5.88 1.86
N ALA A 167 -9.37 6.89 1.02
CA ALA A 167 -10.27 6.79 -0.12
C ALA A 167 -9.54 6.50 -1.44
N GLN A 168 -8.21 6.29 -1.40
CA GLN A 168 -7.42 5.86 -2.55
C GLN A 168 -7.25 4.36 -2.51
N VAL A 169 -7.81 3.66 -3.48
CA VAL A 169 -7.84 2.19 -3.54
C VAL A 169 -7.63 1.72 -4.96
N THR A 170 -7.19 0.48 -5.10
CA THR A 170 -7.00 -0.24 -6.36
C THR A 170 -7.16 -1.73 -6.10
N THR A 171 -7.08 -2.56 -7.13
CA THR A 171 -6.98 -4.02 -7.01
C THR A 171 -5.74 -4.53 -7.74
N ALA A 172 -5.36 -5.81 -7.58
CA ALA A 172 -4.25 -6.38 -8.33
C ALA A 172 -4.62 -6.53 -9.82
N HIS A 173 -5.87 -6.90 -10.10
CA HIS A 173 -6.44 -7.01 -11.43
C HIS A 173 -6.43 -5.66 -12.17
N ASP A 174 -7.01 -4.59 -11.59
CA ASP A 174 -7.03 -3.26 -12.21
C ASP A 174 -5.62 -2.74 -12.51
N LEU A 175 -4.65 -3.03 -11.64
CA LEU A 175 -3.25 -2.67 -11.86
C LEU A 175 -2.63 -3.45 -13.03
N ALA A 176 -2.99 -4.71 -13.23
CA ALA A 176 -2.53 -5.47 -14.39
C ALA A 176 -3.11 -4.90 -15.69
N LEU A 177 -4.38 -4.51 -15.71
CA LEU A 177 -4.99 -3.82 -16.85
C LEU A 177 -4.32 -2.46 -17.14
N LEU A 178 -3.91 -1.71 -16.12
CA LEU A 178 -3.13 -0.48 -16.31
C LEU A 178 -1.76 -0.75 -16.94
N ALA A 179 -1.08 -1.82 -16.51
CA ALA A 179 0.20 -2.22 -17.07
C ALA A 179 0.04 -2.63 -18.55
N ASP A 180 -1.01 -3.37 -18.86
CA ASP A 180 -1.34 -3.81 -20.20
C ASP A 180 -1.65 -2.64 -21.13
N ALA A 181 -2.56 -1.75 -20.71
CA ALA A 181 -2.88 -0.53 -21.45
C ALA A 181 -1.66 0.38 -21.66
N LEU A 182 -0.74 0.43 -20.69
CA LEU A 182 0.52 1.17 -20.83
C LEU A 182 1.43 0.57 -21.91
N LEU A 183 1.58 -0.76 -21.91
CA LEU A 183 2.38 -1.49 -22.89
C LEU A 183 1.80 -1.35 -24.30
N GLU A 184 0.48 -1.38 -24.45
CA GLU A 184 -0.20 -1.26 -25.73
C GLU A 184 -0.21 0.19 -26.26
N GLN A 185 -0.66 1.14 -25.44
CA GLN A 185 -1.01 2.50 -25.92
C GLN A 185 0.16 3.49 -25.81
N HIS A 186 1.18 3.15 -25.01
CA HIS A 186 2.35 3.99 -24.76
C HIS A 186 3.68 3.23 -24.88
N ALA A 187 3.74 2.18 -25.70
CA ALA A 187 4.92 1.34 -25.97
C ALA A 187 6.21 2.16 -26.21
N GLN A 188 6.10 3.27 -26.96
CA GLN A 188 7.20 4.17 -27.28
C GLN A 188 7.89 4.79 -26.05
N TYR A 189 7.18 4.94 -24.94
CA TYR A 189 7.73 5.48 -23.68
C TYR A 189 8.09 4.38 -22.67
N TYR A 190 7.73 3.12 -22.95
CA TYR A 190 7.93 2.03 -22.01
C TYR A 190 9.42 1.80 -21.66
N HIS A 191 10.32 2.10 -22.60
CA HIS A 191 11.77 2.06 -22.37
C HIS A 191 12.24 2.89 -21.16
N TYR A 192 11.48 3.90 -20.71
CA TYR A 192 11.83 4.65 -19.51
C TYR A 192 11.83 3.79 -18.24
N PHE A 193 10.94 2.79 -18.15
CA PHE A 193 10.83 1.91 -16.98
C PHE A 193 12.03 0.97 -16.82
N GLN A 194 12.76 0.72 -17.92
CA GLN A 194 13.97 -0.11 -17.98
C GLN A 194 15.21 0.57 -17.38
N ASN A 195 15.16 1.88 -17.11
CA ASN A 195 16.31 2.61 -16.60
C ASN A 195 16.71 2.11 -15.21
N GLU A 196 17.91 1.55 -15.07
CA GLU A 196 18.45 1.12 -13.79
C GLU A 196 18.81 2.28 -12.85
N LYS A 197 19.16 3.44 -13.43
CA LYS A 197 19.68 4.60 -12.70
C LYS A 197 19.24 5.91 -13.33
N PHE A 198 19.12 6.94 -12.51
CA PHE A 198 18.84 8.30 -12.93
C PHE A 198 19.74 9.29 -12.20
N ALA A 199 20.39 10.18 -12.94
CA ALA A 199 21.21 11.24 -12.37
C ALA A 199 20.43 12.55 -12.29
N TRP A 200 20.42 13.19 -11.11
CA TRP A 200 19.83 14.51 -10.92
C TRP A 200 20.72 15.35 -10.01
N GLY A 201 21.18 16.48 -10.53
CA GLY A 201 22.20 17.29 -9.87
C GLY A 201 23.48 16.49 -9.65
N ARG A 202 23.90 16.36 -8.39
CA ARG A 202 25.09 15.56 -8.00
C ARG A 202 24.74 14.15 -7.52
N MET A 203 23.46 13.78 -7.54
CA MET A 203 22.99 12.50 -7.02
C MET A 203 22.69 11.54 -8.16
N VAL A 204 23.01 10.26 -7.95
CA VAL A 204 22.55 9.16 -8.81
C VAL A 204 21.62 8.30 -7.98
N TYR A 205 20.41 8.08 -8.49
CA TYR A 205 19.38 7.26 -7.88
C TYR A 205 19.29 5.92 -8.60
N LYS A 206 19.36 4.81 -7.86
CA LYS A 206 19.03 3.48 -8.39
C LYS A 206 17.51 3.35 -8.54
N ASN A 207 17.07 2.63 -9.55
CA ASN A 207 15.69 2.16 -9.66
C ASN A 207 15.36 1.25 -8.47
N HIS A 208 14.15 1.38 -7.95
CA HIS A 208 13.65 0.55 -6.85
C HIS A 208 13.25 -0.86 -7.30
N ASN A 209 13.07 -1.09 -8.60
CA ASN A 209 12.80 -2.42 -9.11
C ASN A 209 14.13 -3.18 -9.29
N ASP A 210 14.53 -3.91 -8.26
CA ASP A 210 15.75 -4.73 -8.30
C ASP A 210 15.62 -5.95 -9.23
N LEU A 211 14.43 -6.28 -9.75
CA LEU A 211 14.29 -7.41 -10.68
C LEU A 211 14.82 -7.08 -12.09
N ILE A 212 14.95 -5.80 -12.43
CA ILE A 212 15.57 -5.38 -13.69
C ILE A 212 17.04 -5.79 -13.66
N GLY A 213 17.44 -6.61 -14.62
CA GLY A 213 18.81 -7.16 -14.72
C GLY A 213 19.07 -8.41 -13.87
N GLU A 214 18.22 -8.71 -12.88
CA GLU A 214 18.35 -9.90 -12.03
C GLU A 214 17.45 -11.06 -12.50
N VAL A 215 16.24 -10.77 -12.98
CA VAL A 215 15.31 -11.77 -13.54
C VAL A 215 15.27 -11.60 -15.06
N VAL A 216 15.54 -12.69 -15.77
CA VAL A 216 15.59 -12.68 -17.24
C VAL A 216 14.28 -12.13 -17.81
N GLY A 217 14.37 -11.18 -18.73
CA GLY A 217 13.23 -10.58 -19.41
C GLY A 217 12.50 -9.49 -18.64
N VAL A 218 12.72 -9.31 -17.32
CA VAL A 218 12.06 -8.24 -16.55
C VAL A 218 12.57 -6.87 -16.98
N ASP A 219 11.64 -6.00 -17.36
CA ASP A 219 11.94 -4.72 -18.02
C ASP A 219 11.09 -3.54 -17.50
N GLY A 220 10.42 -3.71 -16.37
CA GLY A 220 9.55 -2.71 -15.75
C GLY A 220 8.80 -3.30 -14.56
N ILE A 221 7.81 -2.66 -13.95
CA ILE A 221 7.33 -1.32 -14.22
C ILE A 221 7.53 -0.48 -12.97
N LYS A 222 6.92 -0.86 -11.85
CA LYS A 222 6.91 0.00 -10.67
C LYS A 222 6.77 -0.75 -9.36
N THR A 223 7.52 -0.29 -8.36
CA THR A 223 7.38 -0.68 -6.95
C THR A 223 6.50 0.31 -6.16
N GLY A 224 5.90 -0.16 -5.06
CA GLY A 224 5.20 0.69 -4.10
C GLY A 224 5.37 0.21 -2.67
N TYR A 225 5.46 1.13 -1.70
CA TYR A 225 5.46 0.80 -0.28
C TYR A 225 4.85 1.93 0.54
N THR A 226 3.99 1.53 1.48
CA THR A 226 3.59 2.26 2.68
C THR A 226 3.36 1.24 3.79
N ARG A 227 3.32 1.67 5.05
CA ARG A 227 2.99 0.77 6.16
C ARG A 227 1.61 0.12 6.00
N ALA A 228 0.64 0.87 5.47
CA ALA A 228 -0.71 0.38 5.23
C ALA A 228 -0.75 -0.66 4.10
N SER A 229 -0.06 -0.40 2.98
CA SER A 229 -0.10 -1.25 1.79
C SER A 229 0.80 -2.50 1.88
N GLY A 230 1.87 -2.48 2.68
CA GLY A 230 2.98 -3.43 2.51
C GLY A 230 3.81 -3.11 1.26
N PHE A 231 4.70 -4.03 0.89
CA PHE A 231 5.58 -3.94 -0.27
C PHE A 231 4.89 -4.49 -1.53
N ASN A 232 4.77 -3.67 -2.56
CA ASN A 232 4.03 -3.96 -3.78
C ASN A 232 4.95 -3.90 -5.01
N LEU A 233 4.68 -4.68 -6.05
CA LEU A 233 5.34 -4.57 -7.36
C LEU A 233 4.37 -4.93 -8.48
N MET A 234 4.36 -4.08 -9.49
CA MET A 234 3.81 -4.32 -10.82
C MET A 234 5.00 -4.44 -11.77
N THR A 235 5.17 -5.61 -12.39
CA THR A 235 6.28 -5.91 -13.29
C THR A 235 5.75 -6.45 -14.61
N SER A 236 6.55 -6.29 -15.66
CA SER A 236 6.40 -7.07 -16.89
C SER A 236 7.72 -7.74 -17.24
N ALA A 237 7.63 -8.84 -17.97
CA ALA A 237 8.78 -9.54 -18.50
C ALA A 237 8.47 -10.09 -19.89
N GLU A 238 9.47 -10.11 -20.78
CA GLU A 238 9.36 -10.69 -22.13
C GLU A 238 10.46 -11.73 -22.35
N ARG A 239 10.07 -12.92 -22.83
CA ARG A 239 10.99 -13.99 -23.25
C ARG A 239 10.42 -14.70 -24.47
N ASP A 240 11.26 -14.97 -25.46
CA ASP A 240 10.92 -15.74 -26.65
C ASP A 240 9.63 -15.28 -27.38
N GLY A 241 9.36 -13.97 -27.35
CA GLY A 241 8.18 -13.37 -27.97
C GLY A 241 6.88 -13.47 -27.16
N HIS A 242 6.95 -13.92 -25.91
CA HIS A 242 5.82 -13.91 -24.97
C HIS A 242 6.03 -12.85 -23.91
N ARG A 243 5.02 -12.01 -23.68
CA ARG A 243 5.03 -11.00 -22.61
C ARG A 243 4.09 -11.37 -21.47
N VAL A 244 4.60 -11.29 -20.25
CA VAL A 244 3.85 -11.52 -19.01
C VAL A 244 3.77 -10.22 -18.21
N ILE A 245 2.62 -9.99 -17.57
CA ILE A 245 2.43 -8.97 -16.55
C ILE A 245 2.19 -9.68 -15.22
N ALA A 246 2.90 -9.28 -14.17
CA ALA A 246 2.72 -9.80 -12.82
C ALA A 246 2.57 -8.65 -11.82
N VAL A 247 1.50 -8.68 -11.04
CA VAL A 247 1.21 -7.75 -9.96
C VAL A 247 1.15 -8.51 -8.64
N MET A 248 1.87 -8.00 -7.64
CA MET A 248 1.81 -8.48 -6.26
C MET A 248 1.68 -7.31 -5.31
N LEU A 249 0.72 -7.40 -4.40
CA LEU A 249 0.44 -6.41 -3.36
C LEU A 249 0.62 -7.05 -1.99
N GLY A 250 1.00 -6.26 -0.97
CA GLY A 250 0.97 -6.69 0.42
C GLY A 250 2.19 -7.50 0.90
N GLY A 251 3.34 -7.39 0.27
CA GLY A 251 4.57 -8.06 0.72
C GLY A 251 5.05 -7.59 2.10
N ALA A 252 5.66 -8.50 2.86
CA ALA A 252 6.20 -8.24 4.20
C ALA A 252 7.51 -7.43 4.19
N SER A 253 8.38 -7.66 3.20
CA SER A 253 9.65 -6.94 3.04
C SER A 253 9.95 -6.75 1.55
N ALA A 254 10.89 -5.86 1.21
CA ALA A 254 11.33 -5.70 -0.17
C ALA A 254 11.92 -7.00 -0.75
N LYS A 255 12.68 -7.74 0.07
CA LYS A 255 13.26 -9.04 -0.33
C LYS A 255 12.16 -10.07 -0.60
N SER A 256 11.23 -10.29 0.33
CA SER A 256 10.19 -11.30 0.13
C SER A 256 9.28 -10.96 -1.05
N ARG A 257 9.01 -9.67 -1.25
CA ARG A 257 8.30 -9.17 -2.42
C ARG A 257 9.05 -9.48 -3.72
N ASN A 258 10.35 -9.20 -3.80
CA ASN A 258 11.18 -9.50 -4.96
C ASN A 258 11.22 -11.00 -5.26
N ASP A 259 11.54 -11.82 -4.26
CA ASP A 259 11.63 -13.28 -4.40
C ASP A 259 10.30 -13.87 -4.88
N HIS A 260 9.17 -13.40 -4.33
CA HIS A 260 7.84 -13.87 -4.70
C HIS A 260 7.43 -13.47 -6.12
N VAL A 261 7.69 -12.22 -6.51
CA VAL A 261 7.37 -11.77 -7.87
C VAL A 261 8.26 -12.46 -8.90
N ALA A 262 9.54 -12.70 -8.60
CA ALA A 262 10.40 -13.51 -9.45
C ALA A 262 9.81 -14.92 -9.64
N ALA A 263 9.35 -15.57 -8.56
CA ALA A 263 8.71 -16.88 -8.65
C ALA A 263 7.42 -16.87 -9.49
N LEU A 264 6.59 -15.82 -9.39
CA LEU A 264 5.40 -15.67 -10.24
C LEU A 264 5.76 -15.51 -11.72
N VAL A 265 6.81 -14.76 -12.04
CA VAL A 265 7.30 -14.58 -13.42
C VAL A 265 7.86 -15.90 -13.96
N GLU A 266 8.69 -16.61 -13.19
CA GLU A 266 9.22 -17.92 -13.62
C GLU A 266 8.10 -18.95 -13.83
N ALA A 267 7.12 -18.98 -12.93
CA ALA A 267 5.94 -19.83 -13.06
C ALA A 267 5.15 -19.51 -14.33
N ALA A 268 4.94 -18.22 -14.64
CA ALA A 268 4.27 -17.82 -15.88
C ALA A 268 5.00 -18.36 -17.11
N PHE A 269 6.31 -18.18 -17.22
CA PHE A 269 7.06 -18.67 -18.38
C PHE A 269 7.12 -20.20 -18.47
N ALA A 270 7.10 -20.91 -17.34
CA ALA A 270 7.00 -22.37 -17.35
C ALA A 270 5.69 -22.88 -17.95
N THR A 271 4.62 -22.07 -18.02
CA THR A 271 3.36 -22.46 -18.68
C THR A 271 3.51 -22.59 -20.20
N TYR A 272 4.41 -21.82 -20.83
CA TYR A 272 4.68 -21.90 -22.28
C TYR A 272 5.51 -23.12 -22.69
N GLY A 273 6.32 -23.68 -21.79
CA GLY A 273 7.25 -24.77 -22.08
C GLY A 273 6.67 -26.19 -22.03
N GLY A 274 5.42 -26.38 -21.58
CA GLY A 274 4.76 -27.69 -21.49
C GLY A 274 3.92 -28.02 -22.75
N PRO A 275 3.76 -29.31 -23.13
CA PRO A 275 2.90 -29.68 -24.24
C PRO A 275 1.45 -29.22 -24.01
N ALA A 276 1.04 -28.24 -24.80
CA ALA A 276 -0.19 -28.20 -25.58
C ALA A 276 -1.32 -29.23 -25.33
N ASP A 277 -1.83 -29.57 -24.14
CA ASP A 277 -3.19 -30.13 -24.05
C ASP A 277 -4.20 -29.06 -24.50
N PRO A 278 -4.76 -29.15 -25.72
CA PRO A 278 -5.66 -28.15 -26.27
C PRO A 278 -7.04 -28.21 -25.61
N SER A 279 -7.31 -29.27 -24.83
CA SER A 279 -8.60 -29.50 -24.18
C SER A 279 -8.68 -28.96 -22.75
N SER A 280 -7.56 -28.49 -22.17
CA SER A 280 -7.54 -27.91 -20.81
C SER A 280 -6.33 -26.96 -20.56
N PRO A 281 -6.28 -25.77 -21.20
CA PRO A 281 -5.23 -24.77 -20.96
C PRO A 281 -5.09 -24.37 -19.48
N GLN A 282 -6.22 -24.25 -18.77
CA GLN A 282 -6.26 -23.78 -17.37
C GLN A 282 -5.61 -24.74 -16.37
N LEU A 283 -5.52 -26.04 -16.70
CA LEU A 283 -4.89 -27.03 -15.82
C LEU A 283 -3.36 -26.82 -15.70
N ARG A 284 -2.71 -26.26 -16.73
CA ARG A 284 -1.28 -25.95 -16.69
C ARG A 284 -0.95 -24.83 -15.73
N GLY A 285 -1.65 -23.70 -15.86
CA GLY A 285 -1.52 -22.58 -14.92
C GLY A 285 -1.76 -23.04 -13.48
N THR A 286 -2.87 -23.75 -13.24
CA THR A 286 -3.19 -24.27 -11.91
C THR A 286 -2.07 -25.13 -11.30
N THR A 287 -1.45 -26.02 -12.08
CA THR A 287 -0.39 -26.92 -11.58
C THR A 287 0.92 -26.19 -11.33
N VAL A 288 1.32 -25.29 -12.23
CA VAL A 288 2.58 -24.54 -12.14
C VAL A 288 2.52 -23.53 -10.99
N PHE A 289 1.40 -22.80 -10.85
CA PHE A 289 1.22 -21.83 -9.78
C PHE A 289 0.91 -22.45 -8.41
N ALA A 290 0.42 -23.70 -8.35
CA ALA A 290 0.30 -24.43 -7.08
C ALA A 290 1.64 -24.66 -6.38
N ALA A 291 2.75 -24.68 -7.13
CA ALA A 291 4.10 -24.77 -6.58
C ALA A 291 4.66 -23.43 -6.07
N VAL A 292 4.06 -22.30 -6.46
CA VAL A 292 4.45 -20.97 -5.97
C VAL A 292 3.87 -20.80 -4.57
N GLN A 293 4.71 -21.00 -3.55
CA GLN A 293 4.30 -20.86 -2.16
C GLN A 293 3.82 -19.44 -1.87
N VAL A 294 2.65 -19.34 -1.23
CA VAL A 294 2.19 -18.12 -0.58
C VAL A 294 3.25 -17.65 0.42
N PRO A 295 3.58 -16.35 0.51
CA PRO A 295 4.53 -15.87 1.51
C PRO A 295 4.14 -16.34 2.91
N ALA A 296 5.06 -16.98 3.63
CA ALA A 296 4.78 -17.64 4.93
C ALA A 296 4.18 -16.70 6.00
N ASN A 297 4.38 -15.38 5.86
CA ASN A 297 3.66 -14.36 6.61
C ASN A 297 3.23 -13.22 5.66
N PRO A 298 2.04 -13.31 5.05
CA PRO A 298 1.56 -12.32 4.07
C PRO A 298 1.22 -10.97 4.71
N ASN A 299 1.23 -10.87 6.06
CA ASN A 299 0.81 -9.69 6.82
C ASN A 299 1.91 -9.11 7.73
N ALA A 300 3.16 -9.62 7.70
CA ALA A 300 4.24 -9.19 8.60
C ALA A 300 4.58 -7.68 8.53
N ALA A 301 4.06 -6.96 7.52
CA ALA A 301 4.12 -5.51 7.39
C ALA A 301 3.19 -4.72 8.34
N ALA A 302 2.41 -5.38 9.22
CA ALA A 302 1.66 -4.70 10.28
C ALA A 302 2.38 -4.69 11.64
N GLU A 303 3.40 -5.54 11.83
CA GLU A 303 4.15 -5.58 13.07
C GLU A 303 5.07 -4.37 13.19
N PRO A 304 5.18 -3.75 14.38
CA PRO A 304 6.24 -2.78 14.64
C PRO A 304 7.59 -3.40 14.29
N MET A 305 8.43 -2.66 13.55
CA MET A 305 9.79 -3.09 13.27
C MET A 305 10.71 -2.49 14.34
N LEU A 306 11.61 -3.30 14.90
CA LEU A 306 12.70 -2.83 15.75
C LEU A 306 14.02 -3.19 15.06
N ASN A 307 14.85 -2.19 14.76
CA ASN A 307 16.16 -2.37 14.09
C ASN A 307 16.11 -3.21 12.78
N GLY A 308 15.03 -3.07 12.00
CA GLY A 308 14.88 -3.78 10.72
C GLY A 308 14.41 -5.23 10.82
N LYS A 309 14.02 -5.70 12.01
CA LYS A 309 13.41 -7.03 12.24
C LYS A 309 11.96 -6.91 12.76
N PRO A 310 11.07 -7.87 12.45
CA PRO A 310 9.70 -7.89 13.01
C PRO A 310 9.75 -8.08 14.53
N PHE A 311 8.87 -7.40 15.28
CA PHE A 311 8.83 -7.53 16.74
C PHE A 311 8.63 -8.98 17.22
N SER A 312 7.86 -9.79 16.48
CA SER A 312 7.67 -11.22 16.74
C SER A 312 8.96 -12.05 16.65
N ALA A 313 9.95 -11.62 15.85
CA ALA A 313 11.24 -12.29 15.77
C ALA A 313 12.02 -12.17 17.09
N PHE A 314 11.90 -11.03 17.78
CA PHE A 314 12.50 -10.85 19.10
C PHE A 314 11.76 -11.62 20.20
N GLN A 315 10.45 -11.83 20.03
CA GLN A 315 9.67 -12.63 20.96
C GLN A 315 10.01 -14.13 20.83
N ALA A 316 10.26 -14.61 19.62
CA ALA A 316 10.78 -15.97 19.39
C ALA A 316 12.21 -16.16 19.93
N GLU A 317 13.08 -15.16 19.79
CA GLU A 317 14.42 -15.14 20.40
C GLU A 317 14.36 -15.09 21.93
N ALA A 318 13.44 -14.31 22.50
CA ALA A 318 13.22 -14.23 23.95
C ALA A 318 12.68 -15.55 24.52
N ILE A 319 11.75 -16.21 23.82
CA ILE A 319 11.21 -17.53 24.20
C ILE A 319 12.30 -18.61 24.12
N ASN A 320 13.18 -18.56 23.11
CA ASN A 320 14.34 -19.45 23.05
C ASN A 320 15.38 -19.16 24.14
N LEU A 321 15.56 -17.89 24.55
CA LEU A 321 16.38 -17.56 25.72
C LEU A 321 15.75 -18.09 27.03
N THR A 322 14.42 -18.00 27.18
CA THR A 322 13.72 -18.47 28.39
C THR A 322 13.71 -20.00 28.51
N LEU A 323 13.84 -20.73 27.40
CA LEU A 323 13.94 -22.19 27.39
C LEU A 323 15.36 -22.71 27.62
N VAL A 324 16.38 -21.85 27.53
CA VAL A 324 17.79 -22.21 27.78
C VAL A 324 18.24 -21.85 29.20
N GLU A 325 17.52 -20.95 29.89
CA GLU A 325 17.82 -20.58 31.29
C GLU A 325 17.27 -21.54 32.36
N SER A 326 16.58 -22.64 31.99
CA SER A 326 16.06 -23.62 32.95
C SER A 326 16.91 -24.89 33.10
N THR A 327 18.23 -24.82 32.88
CA THR A 327 19.17 -25.87 33.27
C THR A 327 20.35 -25.29 34.05
N ASP A 328 20.16 -25.27 35.37
CA ASP A 328 21.07 -25.67 36.44
C ASP A 328 22.53 -25.15 36.49
N GLU A 329 22.79 -24.52 37.64
CA GLU A 329 23.99 -24.49 38.49
C GLU A 329 25.27 -23.74 38.05
N GLY A 330 25.50 -22.61 38.74
CA GLY A 330 26.75 -22.42 39.48
C GLY A 330 27.56 -21.14 39.23
N MET A 331 27.77 -20.40 40.32
CA MET A 331 28.92 -19.54 40.65
C MET A 331 28.85 -18.02 40.37
N ASP A 332 28.70 -17.32 41.49
CA ASP A 332 29.40 -16.13 42.01
C ASP A 332 29.37 -14.76 41.30
N GLU A 333 28.91 -13.80 42.12
CA GLU A 333 29.10 -12.35 42.19
C GLU A 333 29.92 -11.61 41.10
N GLU A 334 29.32 -10.58 40.50
CA GLU A 334 29.72 -9.20 40.79
C GLU A 334 28.64 -8.19 40.35
N MET A 335 28.27 -7.32 41.30
CA MET A 335 27.35 -6.21 41.13
C MET A 335 28.19 -4.96 40.80
N MET A 336 27.97 -4.33 39.64
CA MET A 336 28.36 -2.94 39.42
C MET A 336 27.18 -2.14 38.87
N VAL A 337 26.74 -1.20 39.71
CA VAL A 337 25.65 -0.25 39.48
C VAL A 337 26.08 0.78 38.44
N VAL A 338 25.27 0.98 37.41
CA VAL A 338 25.24 2.22 36.63
C VAL A 338 23.82 2.76 36.71
N GLU A 339 23.63 3.79 37.53
CA GLU A 339 22.43 4.60 37.54
C GLU A 339 22.33 5.37 36.21
N GLY A 340 21.20 5.20 35.53
CA GLY A 340 20.82 5.92 34.32
C GLY A 340 19.32 6.08 34.29
N ASP A 341 18.85 7.18 34.87
CA ASP A 341 17.47 7.67 34.85
C ASP A 341 16.93 7.78 33.42
N SER A 342 15.85 7.06 33.12
CA SER A 342 14.95 7.36 31.98
C SER A 342 13.59 6.70 32.22
N SER A 343 12.77 7.35 33.02
CA SER A 343 11.31 7.15 32.99
C SER A 343 10.73 7.89 31.79
N ASP A 344 10.81 7.30 30.60
CA ASP A 344 9.97 7.71 29.46
C ASP A 344 8.93 6.63 29.14
N GLU A 345 7.70 7.12 29.15
CA GLU A 345 6.43 6.43 29.07
C GLU A 345 6.24 5.67 27.74
N LEU A 346 5.88 4.38 27.84
CA LEU A 346 5.49 3.54 26.70
C LEU A 346 4.20 4.06 26.06
N ALA A 347 4.32 4.91 25.03
CA ALA A 347 3.17 5.31 24.21
C ALA A 347 2.68 4.13 23.34
N ALA A 348 1.43 3.71 23.57
CA ALA A 348 0.78 2.62 22.84
C ALA A 348 0.69 2.89 21.32
N VAL A 349 1.15 1.92 20.51
CA VAL A 349 1.08 1.96 19.05
C VAL A 349 -0.36 1.73 18.58
N GLN A 350 -0.95 2.71 17.90
CA GLN A 350 -2.29 2.62 17.30
C GLN A 350 -2.31 1.67 16.07
N PRO A 351 -3.38 0.85 15.88
CA PRO A 351 -3.53 -0.04 14.74
C PRO A 351 -3.77 0.73 13.42
N SER A 352 -3.47 0.09 12.28
CA SER A 352 -3.73 0.67 10.95
C SER A 352 -5.23 0.82 10.69
N PRO A 353 -5.68 1.90 10.01
CA PRO A 353 -7.09 2.08 9.70
C PRO A 353 -7.60 1.00 8.74
N ALA A 354 -8.82 0.54 8.96
CA ALA A 354 -9.50 -0.43 8.11
C ALA A 354 -9.69 0.12 6.68
N LEU A 355 -9.59 -0.77 5.69
CA LEU A 355 -9.99 -0.44 4.32
C LEU A 355 -11.49 -0.06 4.30
N PRO A 356 -11.89 0.92 3.46
CA PRO A 356 -13.31 1.25 3.34
C PRO A 356 -14.10 0.02 2.87
N ALA A 357 -15.25 -0.21 3.51
CA ALA A 357 -16.19 -1.21 3.05
C ALA A 357 -16.71 -0.85 1.64
N PRO A 358 -17.03 -1.83 0.79
CA PRO A 358 -17.59 -1.57 -0.53
C PRO A 358 -18.82 -0.65 -0.44
N GLY A 359 -18.80 0.51 -1.10
CA GLY A 359 -19.99 1.34 -1.32
C GLY A 359 -20.31 2.46 -0.33
N ALA A 360 -19.46 2.81 0.64
CA ALA A 360 -19.74 3.93 1.55
C ALA A 360 -19.44 5.31 0.93
N SER A 361 -20.48 6.12 0.68
CA SER A 361 -20.35 7.53 0.29
C SER A 361 -20.11 8.42 1.51
N PHE A 362 -19.18 9.37 1.43
CA PHE A 362 -18.90 10.35 2.51
C PHE A 362 -18.97 11.79 2.01
N SER A 363 -19.47 12.70 2.86
CA SER A 363 -19.66 14.10 2.53
C SER A 363 -18.34 14.88 2.51
N VAL A 364 -18.19 15.77 1.53
CA VAL A 364 -16.98 16.60 1.34
C VAL A 364 -16.74 17.54 2.52
N ALA A 365 -17.80 18.01 3.19
CA ALA A 365 -17.73 18.98 4.28
C ALA A 365 -17.13 18.38 5.58
N GLU A 366 -17.53 17.16 5.94
CA GLU A 366 -16.97 16.45 7.10
C GLU A 366 -15.49 16.11 6.88
N TYR A 367 -15.10 15.85 5.62
CA TYR A 367 -13.70 15.62 5.25
C TYR A 367 -12.85 16.90 5.32
N GLU A 368 -13.38 18.05 4.88
CA GLU A 368 -12.67 19.33 4.94
C GLU A 368 -12.42 19.80 6.37
N ALA A 369 -13.38 19.57 7.28
CA ALA A 369 -13.20 19.83 8.71
C ALA A 369 -12.05 18.98 9.29
N ARG A 370 -12.03 17.68 8.98
CA ARG A 370 -11.02 16.74 9.49
C ARG A 370 -9.62 17.00 8.94
N GLN A 371 -9.48 17.33 7.66
CA GLN A 371 -8.18 17.66 7.05
C GLN A 371 -7.61 18.99 7.56
N THR A 372 -8.47 19.95 7.86
CA THR A 372 -8.05 21.22 8.46
C THR A 372 -7.50 21.00 9.87
N GLU A 373 -8.16 20.15 10.63
CA GLU A 373 -7.75 19.78 11.99
C GLU A 373 -6.46 18.94 12.01
N GLU A 374 -6.32 17.96 11.12
CA GLU A 374 -5.09 17.17 10.95
C GLU A 374 -3.89 18.06 10.58
N ARG A 375 -4.08 19.06 9.72
CA ARG A 375 -3.02 20.04 9.37
C ARG A 375 -2.69 20.96 10.53
N ALA A 376 -3.68 21.40 11.30
CA ALA A 376 -3.47 22.27 12.45
C ALA A 376 -2.73 21.53 13.58
N ALA A 377 -3.08 20.26 13.82
CA ALA A 377 -2.38 19.39 14.76
C ALA A 377 -0.91 19.17 14.33
N ALA A 378 -0.68 18.84 13.04
CA ALA A 378 0.66 18.65 12.50
C ALA A 378 1.52 19.93 12.56
N ALA A 379 0.95 21.10 12.27
CA ALA A 379 1.63 22.39 12.39
C ALA A 379 1.99 22.73 13.85
N ALA A 380 1.21 22.23 14.80
CA ALA A 380 1.46 22.37 16.23
C ALA A 380 2.40 21.27 16.80
N GLY A 381 2.83 20.31 15.97
CA GLY A 381 3.63 19.16 16.42
C GLY A 381 2.86 18.19 17.32
N LEU A 382 1.54 18.11 17.17
CA LEU A 382 0.64 17.32 18.01
C LEU A 382 -0.09 16.25 17.19
N THR A 383 -0.55 15.21 17.86
CA THR A 383 -1.61 14.34 17.35
C THR A 383 -2.95 15.09 17.34
N VAL A 384 -3.90 14.62 16.53
CA VAL A 384 -5.25 15.23 16.45
C VAL A 384 -5.95 15.20 17.81
N ALA A 385 -5.80 14.12 18.57
CA ALA A 385 -6.38 13.98 19.90
C ALA A 385 -5.76 14.98 20.90
N GLU A 386 -4.45 15.19 20.86
CA GLU A 386 -3.78 16.19 21.70
C GLU A 386 -4.15 17.62 21.30
N TYR A 387 -4.29 17.88 20.01
CA TYR A 387 -4.74 19.18 19.50
C TYR A 387 -6.17 19.49 19.98
N GLN A 388 -7.08 18.51 19.90
CA GLN A 388 -8.45 18.61 20.39
C GLN A 388 -8.51 18.82 21.90
N ALA A 389 -7.75 18.03 22.67
CA ALA A 389 -7.66 18.15 24.12
C ALA A 389 -7.10 19.52 24.56
N ARG A 390 -6.19 20.11 23.78
CA ARG A 390 -5.68 21.46 24.04
C ARG A 390 -6.70 22.55 23.73
N GLN A 391 -7.51 22.39 22.68
CA GLN A 391 -8.57 23.35 22.35
C GLN A 391 -9.68 23.38 23.42
N THR A 392 -9.94 22.26 24.10
CA THR A 392 -10.93 22.18 25.18
C THR A 392 -10.40 22.63 26.54
N ALA A 393 -9.09 22.55 26.79
CA ALA A 393 -8.46 22.92 28.07
C ALA A 393 -8.15 24.43 28.23
N HIS A 394 -7.92 25.15 27.13
CA HIS A 394 -7.73 26.61 27.13
C HIS A 394 -8.44 27.23 25.92
N PRO A 395 -9.68 27.70 26.06
CA PRO A 395 -10.28 28.52 25.01
C PRO A 395 -9.51 29.84 24.97
N ALA A 396 -8.67 30.02 23.95
CA ALA A 396 -8.04 31.31 23.69
C ALA A 396 -9.14 32.38 23.55
N PRO A 397 -9.01 33.58 24.14
CA PRO A 397 -9.97 34.63 23.91
C PRO A 397 -9.87 35.06 22.44
N GLY A 398 -10.89 34.73 21.63
CA GLY A 398 -11.04 35.20 20.25
C GLY A 398 -11.00 34.15 19.14
N SER A 399 -11.05 32.84 19.44
CA SER A 399 -11.14 31.79 18.42
C SER A 399 -12.59 31.41 18.07
N ASP A 400 -13.43 32.39 17.72
CA ASP A 400 -14.68 32.06 17.05
C ASP A 400 -14.39 31.92 15.54
N VAL A 401 -14.55 30.71 15.03
CA VAL A 401 -14.28 30.34 13.62
C VAL A 401 -15.16 31.17 12.67
N ALA A 402 -16.27 31.72 13.15
CA ALA A 402 -17.11 32.65 12.41
C ALA A 402 -16.40 33.98 12.07
N ASP A 403 -15.49 34.47 12.92
CA ASP A 403 -14.89 35.80 12.78
C ASP A 403 -13.71 35.83 11.77
N TYR A 404 -13.09 34.66 11.51
CA TYR A 404 -12.08 34.50 10.46
C TYR A 404 -12.70 34.48 9.05
N VAL A 405 -13.86 33.85 8.91
CA VAL A 405 -14.62 33.77 7.64
C VAL A 405 -15.19 35.15 7.26
N PHE A 406 -15.57 35.98 8.23
CA PHE A 406 -16.12 37.30 7.96
C PHE A 406 -15.06 38.32 7.47
N ARG A 407 -13.79 38.18 7.86
CA ARG A 407 -12.72 39.11 7.44
C ARG A 407 -12.13 38.82 6.06
N GLN A 408 -12.27 37.60 5.54
CA GLN A 408 -11.72 37.19 4.24
C GLN A 408 -12.63 37.53 3.04
N THR A 409 -13.88 37.95 3.27
CA THR A 409 -14.86 38.25 2.20
C THR A 409 -14.97 39.74 1.85
N LYS A 410 -14.11 40.61 2.41
CA LYS A 410 -14.13 42.07 2.16
C LYS A 410 -12.80 42.69 1.72
N ARG A 411 -11.89 41.94 1.08
CA ARG A 411 -10.75 42.53 0.36
C ARG A 411 -10.54 41.90 -1.00
#